data_AF-A0A9N9AUH6-F1
#
_entry.id   AF-A0A9N9AUH6-F1
#
_cell.length_a   1.000
_cell.length_b   1.000
_cell.length_c   1.000
_cell.angle_alpha   90.00
_cell.angle_beta   90.00
_cell.angle_gamma   90.00
#
_symmetry.space_group_name_H-M   'P 1'
#
loop_
_entity.id
_entity.type
_entity.pdbx_description
1 polymer ?
#
loop_
_entity_poly.entity_id
_entity_poly.type
_entity_poly.pdbx_seq_one_letter_code
_entity_poly.pdbx_strand_id
1 'polypeptide(L)'
;MSICISDALNEPYFICKVSLNQNPETLARTFSSVATQLLEKVKSDKRLTEAYRMEVEFDNYEKVVEFRVSLKTTAWYDVFLQPMDRLEAIKIAKKYTENVMQQFLPEPTPNKKNNNKELEDFNAFDVCYTLKKTGNCNCNSKKWTHPKFLCKDSVETKDARKKICAFYIPDKLLIESLSNKVCDPDGYLFALRRDLFRMFLLVPTKHMENEDLVKLTDFWKFLLIKQQQLSFYLVAFNFGTWESELRNDPNVLECHAHANLYFNEDSWNNAKTVANIPRMDICNTPGPNYLRKNCEELKVYRLNEAYCEYLNGENTKKDDIISKLCEDPMEEYFEKCLQEWSEENSGEHADSNN
;
A
#
# COMPACT_ATOMS: atom_id res chain seq x y z
N MET A 1 -14.60 24.16 -9.13
CA MET A 1 -13.31 24.26 -8.41
C MET A 1 -12.27 23.64 -9.33
N SER A 2 -11.19 24.34 -9.66
CA SER A 2 -10.10 23.77 -10.47
C SER A 2 -9.19 22.97 -9.53
N ILE A 3 -9.15 21.65 -9.71
CA ILE A 3 -8.28 20.76 -8.93
C ILE A 3 -6.92 20.77 -9.61
N CYS A 4 -5.87 21.20 -8.91
CA CYS A 4 -4.51 21.16 -9.43
C CYS A 4 -3.86 19.85 -8.97
N ILE A 5 -3.50 19.00 -9.93
CA ILE A 5 -2.73 17.78 -9.70
C ILE A 5 -1.29 18.09 -10.09
N SER A 6 -0.36 17.91 -9.16
CA SER A 6 1.07 18.05 -9.45
C SER A 6 1.51 16.87 -10.31
N ASP A 7 1.96 17.18 -11.53
CA ASP A 7 2.56 16.23 -12.48
C ASP A 7 4.09 16.27 -12.40
N ALA A 8 4.68 16.57 -11.24
CA ALA A 8 6.14 16.55 -11.09
C ALA A 8 6.66 15.11 -11.29
N LEU A 9 6.98 14.75 -12.54
CA LEU A 9 7.37 13.40 -12.97
C LEU A 9 8.71 12.91 -12.39
N ASN A 10 9.35 13.72 -11.55
CA ASN A 10 10.58 13.37 -10.86
C ASN A 10 10.34 12.50 -9.61
N GLU A 11 9.08 12.29 -9.24
CA GLU A 11 8.68 11.48 -8.10
C GLU A 11 7.56 10.50 -8.52
N PRO A 12 7.48 9.31 -7.91
CA PRO A 12 6.54 8.25 -8.31
C PRO A 12 5.14 8.47 -7.74
N TYR A 13 4.64 9.69 -7.75
CA TYR A 13 3.30 9.99 -7.24
C TYR A 13 2.64 11.19 -7.89
N PHE A 14 1.30 11.18 -7.84
CA PHE A 14 0.47 12.35 -8.11
C PHE A 14 -0.01 12.94 -6.80
N ILE A 15 0.00 14.28 -6.68
CA ILE A 15 -0.44 14.96 -5.46
C ILE A 15 -1.54 15.97 -5.79
N CYS A 16 -2.54 16.04 -4.91
CA CYS A 16 -3.53 17.10 -4.87
C CYS A 16 -3.73 17.59 -3.43
N LYS A 17 -3.79 18.90 -3.22
CA LYS A 17 -4.05 19.51 -1.91
C LYS A 17 -5.44 20.13 -1.87
N VAL A 18 -6.18 19.87 -0.78
CA VAL A 18 -7.53 20.38 -0.55
C VAL A 18 -7.57 21.13 0.77
N SER A 19 -8.17 22.32 0.79
CA SER A 19 -8.36 23.07 2.04
C SER A 19 -9.52 22.49 2.85
N LEU A 20 -9.32 22.36 4.18
CA LEU A 20 -10.33 21.93 5.13
C LEU A 20 -11.31 23.04 5.57
N ASN A 21 -11.22 24.24 4.99
CA ASN A 21 -12.03 25.40 5.38
C ASN A 21 -13.49 25.35 4.88
N GLN A 22 -13.97 24.21 4.41
CA GLN A 22 -15.32 24.03 3.87
C GLN A 22 -16.18 23.20 4.83
N ASN A 23 -17.49 23.26 4.66
CA ASN A 23 -18.39 22.41 5.43
C ASN A 23 -18.20 20.92 5.03
N PRO A 24 -18.55 19.96 5.90
CA PRO A 24 -18.31 18.54 5.65
C PRO A 24 -18.96 17.98 4.38
N GLU A 25 -20.12 18.49 3.98
CA GLU A 25 -20.83 18.04 2.77
C GLU A 25 -20.06 18.45 1.51
N THR A 26 -19.60 19.70 1.45
CA THR A 26 -18.77 20.20 0.34
C THR A 26 -17.40 19.51 0.31
N LEU A 27 -16.80 19.26 1.48
CA LEU A 27 -15.54 18.51 1.57
C LEU A 27 -15.69 17.09 1.03
N ALA A 28 -16.76 16.37 1.43
CA ALA A 28 -16.98 15.00 0.99
C ALA A 28 -17.11 14.88 -0.54
N ARG A 29 -17.84 15.82 -1.18
CA ARG A 29 -17.94 15.89 -2.65
C ARG A 29 -16.60 16.22 -3.30
N THR A 30 -15.84 17.14 -2.69
CA THR A 30 -14.50 17.48 -3.16
C THR A 30 -13.58 16.25 -3.08
N PHE A 31 -13.61 15.51 -1.97
CA PHE A 31 -12.76 14.33 -1.76
C PHE A 31 -13.10 13.21 -2.75
N SER A 32 -14.38 12.93 -2.94
CA SER A 32 -14.88 12.02 -3.99
C SER A 32 -14.38 12.43 -5.39
N SER A 33 -14.48 13.72 -5.73
CA SER A 33 -14.03 14.24 -7.03
C SER A 33 -12.52 14.17 -7.22
N VAL A 34 -11.74 14.52 -6.19
CA VAL A 34 -10.27 14.43 -6.21
C VAL A 34 -9.83 12.97 -6.36
N ALA A 35 -10.40 12.07 -5.56
CA ALA A 35 -10.11 10.64 -5.65
C ALA A 35 -10.42 10.11 -7.07
N THR A 36 -11.56 10.48 -7.64
CA THR A 36 -11.95 10.09 -9.00
C THR A 36 -10.92 10.57 -10.03
N GLN A 37 -10.54 11.85 -10.01
CA GLN A 37 -9.59 12.41 -10.97
C GLN A 37 -8.19 11.79 -10.84
N LEU A 38 -7.74 11.51 -9.62
CA LEU A 38 -6.45 10.84 -9.40
C LEU A 38 -6.49 9.40 -9.90
N LEU A 39 -7.59 8.66 -9.71
CA LEU A 39 -7.75 7.32 -10.28
C LEU A 39 -7.77 7.36 -11.82
N GLU A 40 -8.48 8.31 -12.42
CA GLU A 40 -8.49 8.51 -13.88
C GLU A 40 -7.09 8.81 -14.41
N LYS A 41 -6.29 9.61 -13.68
CA LYS A 41 -4.90 9.89 -14.04
C LYS A 41 -4.05 8.63 -14.07
N VAL A 42 -4.15 7.76 -13.06
CA VAL A 42 -3.42 6.47 -13.08
C VAL A 42 -3.89 5.61 -14.24
N LYS A 43 -5.20 5.54 -14.47
CA LYS A 43 -5.81 4.73 -15.54
C LYS A 43 -5.53 5.25 -16.94
N SER A 44 -4.98 6.44 -17.09
CA SER A 44 -4.57 6.96 -18.40
C SER A 44 -3.45 6.12 -19.04
N ASP A 45 -2.68 5.37 -18.24
CA ASP A 45 -1.73 4.36 -18.72
C ASP A 45 -1.90 3.04 -17.95
N LYS A 46 -2.23 1.96 -18.66
CA LYS A 46 -2.45 0.62 -18.09
C LYS A 46 -1.23 0.09 -17.33
N ARG A 47 -0.02 0.53 -17.66
CA ARG A 47 1.21 0.09 -16.95
C ARG A 47 1.23 0.61 -15.50
N LEU A 48 0.59 1.75 -15.24
CA LEU A 48 0.50 2.34 -13.89
C LEU A 48 -0.54 1.65 -12.99
N THR A 49 -1.47 0.90 -13.58
CA THR A 49 -2.55 0.22 -12.81
C THR A 49 -2.10 -1.13 -12.23
N GLU A 50 -0.84 -1.54 -12.43
CA GLU A 50 -0.33 -2.80 -11.87
C GLU A 50 -0.45 -2.80 -10.34
N ALA A 51 0.06 -1.75 -9.70
CA ALA A 51 -0.04 -1.53 -8.27
C ALA A 51 0.12 -0.03 -7.97
N TYR A 52 -0.79 0.50 -7.17
CA TYR A 52 -0.74 1.87 -6.68
C TYR A 52 -1.53 2.00 -5.38
N ARG A 53 -1.31 3.08 -4.67
CA ARG A 53 -1.91 3.35 -3.36
C ARG A 53 -2.34 4.79 -3.28
N MET A 54 -3.58 5.01 -2.85
CA MET A 54 -4.07 6.36 -2.52
C MET A 54 -3.91 6.58 -1.03
N GLU A 55 -3.30 7.70 -0.67
CA GLU A 55 -3.06 8.17 0.68
C GLU A 55 -3.72 9.54 0.85
N VAL A 56 -4.45 9.71 1.96
CA VAL A 56 -5.14 10.95 2.31
C VAL A 56 -4.65 11.37 3.69
N GLU A 57 -3.74 12.33 3.70
CA GLU A 57 -3.07 12.83 4.90
C GLU A 57 -3.72 14.12 5.39
N PHE A 58 -4.06 14.15 6.68
CA PHE A 58 -4.75 15.26 7.33
C PHE A 58 -3.75 16.11 8.10
N ASP A 59 -3.47 17.32 7.59
CA ASP A 59 -2.78 18.36 8.32
C ASP A 59 -3.80 19.31 8.96
N ASN A 60 -4.14 19.01 10.21
CA ASN A 60 -5.09 19.83 10.98
C ASN A 60 -4.51 21.19 11.38
N TYR A 61 -3.18 21.35 11.40
CA TYR A 61 -2.53 22.61 11.76
C TYR A 61 -2.63 23.61 10.60
N GLU A 62 -2.21 23.19 9.41
CA GLU A 62 -2.31 23.99 8.17
C GLU A 62 -3.72 24.00 7.59
N LYS A 63 -4.64 23.19 8.14
CA LYS A 63 -6.01 22.99 7.64
C LYS A 63 -6.05 22.58 6.17
N VAL A 64 -5.18 21.64 5.82
CA VAL A 64 -5.05 21.09 4.47
C VAL A 64 -5.11 19.58 4.54
N VAL A 65 -5.67 18.96 3.50
CA VAL A 65 -5.57 17.54 3.25
C VAL A 65 -4.77 17.33 1.98
N GLU A 66 -3.77 16.45 2.06
CA GLU A 66 -3.00 16.02 0.91
C GLU A 66 -3.51 14.65 0.44
N PHE A 67 -4.00 14.61 -0.79
CA PHE A 67 -4.22 13.37 -1.53
C PHE A 67 -2.94 13.05 -2.30
N ARG A 68 -2.39 11.87 -2.07
CA ARG A 68 -1.24 11.34 -2.80
C ARG A 68 -1.59 10.00 -3.40
N VAL A 69 -1.36 9.81 -4.70
CA VAL A 69 -1.40 8.50 -5.32
C VAL A 69 0.01 8.06 -5.64
N SER A 70 0.52 7.14 -4.82
CA SER A 70 1.85 6.54 -4.94
C SER A 70 1.79 5.38 -5.92
N LEU A 71 2.62 5.45 -6.95
CA LEU A 71 2.77 4.43 -7.98
C LEU A 71 3.77 3.36 -7.54
N LYS A 72 3.65 2.15 -8.08
CA LYS A 72 4.77 1.21 -8.06
C LYS A 72 5.97 1.86 -8.76
N THR A 73 7.09 1.94 -8.05
CA THR A 73 8.28 2.68 -8.49
C THR A 73 8.85 2.16 -9.80
N THR A 74 8.83 0.85 -10.04
CA THR A 74 9.25 0.26 -11.31
C THR A 74 8.31 0.67 -12.46
N ALA A 75 6.99 0.71 -12.23
CA ALA A 75 6.03 1.17 -13.23
C ALA A 75 6.21 2.66 -13.53
N TRP A 76 6.45 3.48 -12.50
CA TRP A 76 6.81 4.90 -12.69
C TRP A 76 8.08 5.04 -13.54
N TYR A 77 9.13 4.29 -13.24
CA TYR A 77 10.38 4.31 -14.00
C TYR A 77 10.12 3.98 -15.48
N ASP A 78 9.41 2.88 -15.77
CA ASP A 78 9.14 2.40 -17.13
C ASP A 78 8.25 3.34 -17.94
N VAL A 79 7.30 4.02 -17.28
CA VAL A 79 6.35 4.91 -17.95
C VAL A 79 6.94 6.29 -18.19
N PHE A 80 7.62 6.86 -17.19
CA PHE A 80 8.01 8.27 -17.21
C PHE A 80 9.50 8.48 -17.41
N LEU A 81 10.36 7.65 -16.83
CA LEU A 81 11.82 7.87 -16.89
C LEU A 81 12.49 7.15 -18.04
N GLN A 82 12.07 5.93 -18.37
CA GLN A 82 12.64 5.15 -19.47
C GLN A 82 12.59 5.86 -20.83
N PRO A 83 11.56 6.66 -21.17
CA PRO A 83 11.55 7.44 -22.42
C PRO A 83 12.51 8.63 -22.44
N MET A 84 13.08 9.03 -21.29
CA MET A 84 14.02 10.14 -21.18
C MET A 84 15.45 9.72 -21.55
N ASP A 85 16.39 10.67 -21.54
CA ASP A 85 17.81 10.33 -21.58
C ASP A 85 18.17 9.42 -20.39
N ARG A 86 18.94 8.36 -20.66
CA ARG A 86 19.23 7.32 -19.67
C ARG A 86 19.96 7.88 -18.44
N LEU A 87 20.91 8.80 -18.63
CA LEU A 87 21.66 9.41 -17.52
C LEU A 87 20.75 10.31 -16.69
N GLU A 88 19.86 11.07 -17.32
CA GLU A 88 18.85 11.88 -16.64
C GLU A 88 17.89 11.01 -15.81
N ALA A 89 17.36 9.93 -16.39
CA ALA A 89 16.51 8.96 -15.71
C ALA A 89 17.19 8.36 -14.47
N ILE A 90 18.46 7.94 -14.59
CA ILE A 90 19.26 7.42 -13.47
C ILE A 90 19.40 8.48 -12.38
N LYS A 91 19.72 9.73 -12.73
CA LYS A 91 19.89 10.82 -11.75
C LYS A 91 18.60 11.09 -10.97
N ILE A 92 17.47 11.16 -11.67
CA ILE A 92 16.15 11.38 -11.04
C ILE A 92 15.82 10.22 -10.09
N ALA A 93 15.90 8.98 -10.56
CA ALA A 93 15.60 7.79 -9.75
C ALA A 93 16.54 7.67 -8.54
N LYS A 94 17.85 7.89 -8.73
CA LYS A 94 18.84 7.85 -7.66
C LYS A 94 18.54 8.88 -6.59
N LYS A 95 18.35 10.14 -6.98
CA LYS A 95 18.01 11.24 -6.05
C LYS A 95 16.73 10.94 -5.26
N TYR A 96 15.70 10.43 -5.92
CA TYR A 96 14.48 10.00 -5.25
C TYR A 96 14.76 8.92 -4.20
N THR A 97 15.48 7.86 -4.57
CA THR A 97 15.78 6.76 -3.62
C THR A 97 16.65 7.23 -2.45
N GLU A 98 17.61 8.12 -2.67
CA GLU A 98 18.46 8.66 -1.59
C GLU A 98 17.64 9.47 -0.60
N ASN A 99 16.78 10.37 -1.09
CA ASN A 99 15.90 11.17 -0.26
C ASN A 99 15.00 10.31 0.63
N VAL A 100 14.36 9.29 0.05
CA VAL A 100 13.47 8.38 0.80
C VAL A 100 14.26 7.57 1.83
N MET A 101 15.43 7.05 1.47
CA MET A 101 16.24 6.22 2.38
C MET A 101 16.84 7.03 3.54
N GLN A 102 17.11 8.32 3.34
CA GLN A 102 17.53 9.24 4.40
C GLN A 102 16.37 9.60 5.33
N GLN A 103 15.18 9.84 4.78
CA GLN A 103 13.99 10.20 5.55
C GLN A 103 13.48 9.04 6.40
N PHE A 104 13.60 7.81 5.90
CA PHE A 104 13.03 6.63 6.53
C PHE A 104 14.12 5.60 6.81
N LEU A 105 14.62 5.62 8.05
CA LEU A 105 15.55 4.60 8.56
C LEU A 105 14.95 3.19 8.48
N PRO A 106 15.78 2.14 8.36
CA PRO A 106 15.29 0.77 8.33
C PRO A 106 14.45 0.51 9.57
N GLU A 107 13.30 -0.14 9.41
CA GLU A 107 12.56 -0.63 10.56
C GLU A 107 13.49 -1.53 11.37
N PRO A 108 13.59 -1.35 12.70
CA PRO A 108 14.42 -2.21 13.52
C PRO A 108 13.94 -3.65 13.32
N THR A 109 14.86 -4.54 12.95
CA THR A 109 14.56 -5.96 12.76
C THR A 109 13.80 -6.44 13.98
N PRO A 110 12.59 -7.00 13.84
CA PRO A 110 11.81 -7.40 14.99
C PRO A 110 12.64 -8.39 15.80
N ASN A 111 13.06 -7.96 17.00
CA ASN A 111 13.73 -8.83 17.94
C ASN A 111 12.81 -10.03 18.14
N LYS A 112 13.26 -11.23 17.77
CA LYS A 112 12.57 -12.53 17.95
C LYS A 112 12.33 -12.89 19.44
N LYS A 113 12.24 -11.91 20.33
CA LYS A 113 12.03 -12.06 21.77
C LYS A 113 10.95 -11.10 22.27
N ASN A 114 9.76 -11.16 21.71
CA ASN A 114 8.57 -10.93 22.52
C ASN A 114 7.96 -12.29 22.83
N ASN A 115 8.45 -12.91 23.90
CA ASN A 115 7.83 -14.04 24.58
C ASN A 115 6.53 -13.60 25.31
N ASN A 116 5.73 -12.72 24.70
CA ASN A 116 4.39 -12.50 25.21
C ASN A 116 3.58 -13.73 24.84
N LYS A 117 3.26 -14.53 25.87
CA LYS A 117 2.27 -15.61 25.83
C LYS A 117 0.86 -15.14 25.38
N GLU A 118 0.71 -13.86 25.03
CA GLU A 118 -0.50 -13.21 24.51
C GLU A 118 -0.44 -12.91 23.00
N LEU A 119 0.51 -13.48 22.25
CA LEU A 119 0.30 -13.65 20.81
C LEU A 119 -0.86 -14.65 20.66
N GLU A 120 -2.08 -14.09 20.56
CA GLU A 120 -3.31 -14.84 20.38
C GLU A 120 -3.09 -15.98 19.39
N ASP A 121 -3.46 -17.21 19.80
CA ASP A 121 -3.34 -18.40 18.97
C ASP A 121 -3.79 -18.08 17.55
N PHE A 122 -2.88 -18.20 16.58
CA PHE A 122 -3.15 -17.84 15.20
C PHE A 122 -4.37 -18.58 14.63
N ASN A 123 -4.67 -19.77 15.15
CA ASN A 123 -5.87 -20.54 14.79
C ASN A 123 -7.17 -19.84 15.19
N ALA A 124 -7.15 -18.90 16.15
CA ALA A 124 -8.32 -18.12 16.55
C ALA A 124 -8.80 -17.14 15.46
N PHE A 125 -8.01 -16.94 14.40
CA PHE A 125 -8.35 -16.12 13.24
C PHE A 125 -8.73 -16.95 12.01
N ASP A 126 -8.62 -18.29 12.12
CA ASP A 126 -8.97 -19.20 11.04
C ASP A 126 -10.47 -19.48 11.04
N VAL A 127 -11.09 -19.21 9.90
CA VAL A 127 -12.51 -19.41 9.68
C VAL A 127 -12.76 -20.78 9.08
N CYS A 128 -13.90 -21.37 9.46
CA CYS A 128 -14.38 -22.61 8.88
C CYS A 128 -14.29 -22.59 7.34
N TYR A 129 -13.54 -23.54 6.76
CA TYR A 129 -13.34 -23.65 5.32
C TYR A 129 -14.66 -23.75 4.56
N THR A 130 -15.62 -24.54 5.04
CA THR A 130 -16.94 -24.71 4.41
C THR A 130 -17.73 -23.41 4.43
N LEU A 131 -17.73 -22.69 5.56
CA LEU A 131 -18.38 -21.39 5.67
C LEU A 131 -17.74 -20.38 4.70
N LYS A 132 -16.41 -20.32 4.67
CA LYS A 132 -15.66 -19.45 3.75
C LYS A 132 -15.94 -19.78 2.27
N LYS A 133 -16.11 -21.05 1.92
CA LYS A 133 -16.31 -21.47 0.51
C LYS A 133 -17.75 -21.30 0.03
N THR A 134 -18.74 -21.53 0.90
CA THR A 134 -20.15 -21.64 0.50
C THR A 134 -21.05 -20.58 1.12
N GLY A 135 -20.53 -19.78 2.06
CA GLY A 135 -21.26 -18.75 2.77
C GLY A 135 -22.13 -19.30 3.91
N ASN A 136 -22.30 -20.63 3.99
CA ASN A 136 -23.10 -21.31 5.00
C ASN A 136 -22.35 -22.53 5.56
N CYS A 137 -22.45 -22.80 6.85
CA CYS A 137 -21.98 -24.05 7.43
C CYS A 137 -22.91 -24.51 8.53
N ASN A 138 -23.22 -25.82 8.55
CA ASN A 138 -23.96 -26.46 9.64
C ASN A 138 -23.02 -27.11 10.67
N CYS A 139 -21.73 -26.75 10.64
CA CYS A 139 -20.75 -27.31 11.54
C CYS A 139 -20.97 -26.77 12.96
N ASN A 140 -21.32 -27.64 13.90
CA ASN A 140 -21.37 -27.33 15.34
C ASN A 140 -19.97 -27.37 15.99
N SER A 141 -18.89 -27.38 15.20
CA SER A 141 -17.55 -27.61 15.72
C SER A 141 -17.01 -26.38 16.44
N LYS A 142 -16.72 -26.50 17.74
CA LYS A 142 -15.99 -25.50 18.53
C LYS A 142 -14.56 -25.22 18.03
N LYS A 143 -14.05 -26.01 17.07
CA LYS A 143 -12.68 -25.94 16.56
C LYS A 143 -12.46 -24.78 15.57
N TRP A 144 -13.50 -24.35 14.85
CA TRP A 144 -13.37 -23.32 13.82
C TRP A 144 -14.26 -22.13 14.12
N THR A 145 -13.78 -20.93 13.85
CA THR A 145 -14.55 -19.71 14.08
C THR A 145 -15.56 -19.47 12.96
N HIS A 146 -16.75 -18.99 13.34
CA HIS A 146 -17.78 -18.47 12.45
C HIS A 146 -17.95 -16.99 12.76
N PRO A 147 -17.32 -16.10 11.98
CA PRO A 147 -17.32 -14.68 12.28
C PRO A 147 -18.73 -14.12 12.14
N LYS A 148 -19.06 -13.14 12.97
CA LYS A 148 -20.30 -12.35 12.89
C LYS A 148 -20.42 -11.66 11.53
N PHE A 149 -19.30 -11.24 10.95
CA PHE A 149 -19.25 -10.67 9.61
C PHE A 149 -18.56 -11.59 8.61
N LEU A 150 -19.30 -11.93 7.56
CA LEU A 150 -18.84 -12.61 6.36
C LEU A 150 -19.57 -12.00 5.18
N CYS A 151 -18.82 -11.44 4.24
CA CYS A 151 -19.38 -10.97 2.98
C CYS A 151 -19.78 -12.17 2.10
N LYS A 152 -21.09 -12.28 1.84
CA LYS A 152 -21.69 -13.37 1.06
C LYS A 152 -22.08 -12.96 -0.36
N ASP A 153 -21.77 -11.73 -0.75
CA ASP A 153 -22.10 -11.23 -2.08
C ASP A 153 -21.40 -12.05 -3.16
N SER A 154 -22.08 -12.21 -4.30
CA SER A 154 -21.53 -12.86 -5.48
C SER A 154 -20.54 -11.93 -6.16
N VAL A 155 -19.35 -12.43 -6.44
CA VAL A 155 -18.26 -11.73 -7.12
C VAL A 155 -17.77 -12.56 -8.30
N GLU A 156 -17.17 -11.91 -9.28
CA GLU A 156 -16.59 -12.54 -10.48
C GLU A 156 -15.07 -12.63 -10.37
N THR A 157 -14.49 -13.76 -10.78
CA THR A 157 -13.02 -13.95 -10.82
C THR A 157 -12.42 -13.50 -12.15
N LYS A 158 -11.07 -13.48 -12.22
CA LYS A 158 -10.32 -13.17 -13.45
C LYS A 158 -10.71 -14.03 -14.66
N ASP A 159 -11.17 -15.26 -14.41
CA ASP A 159 -11.63 -16.21 -15.42
C ASP A 159 -13.16 -16.30 -15.53
N ALA A 160 -13.86 -15.21 -15.17
CA ALA A 160 -15.31 -15.05 -15.29
C ALA A 160 -16.17 -16.03 -14.48
N ARG A 161 -15.59 -16.73 -13.49
CA ARG A 161 -16.35 -17.61 -12.60
C ARG A 161 -16.99 -16.81 -11.48
N LYS A 162 -18.25 -17.13 -11.19
CA LYS A 162 -18.94 -16.58 -10.02
C LYS A 162 -18.51 -17.33 -8.77
N LYS A 163 -18.08 -16.60 -7.75
CA LYS A 163 -17.80 -17.10 -6.41
C LYS A 163 -18.42 -16.17 -5.37
N ILE A 164 -18.46 -16.59 -4.11
CA ILE A 164 -18.76 -15.66 -3.02
C ILE A 164 -17.51 -14.86 -2.67
N CYS A 165 -17.68 -13.60 -2.24
CA CYS A 165 -16.58 -12.75 -1.80
C CYS A 165 -15.73 -13.41 -0.71
N ALA A 166 -16.42 -13.95 0.30
CA ALA A 166 -15.85 -14.66 1.45
C ALA A 166 -14.87 -13.83 2.29
N PHE A 167 -14.88 -12.51 2.15
CA PHE A 167 -14.18 -11.61 3.06
C PHE A 167 -14.83 -11.69 4.45
N TYR A 168 -14.03 -11.72 5.49
CA TYR A 168 -14.52 -11.81 6.86
C TYR A 168 -13.65 -11.01 7.81
N ILE A 169 -14.23 -10.65 8.95
CA ILE A 169 -13.52 -10.04 10.08
C ILE A 169 -13.66 -11.00 11.25
N PRO A 170 -12.56 -11.56 11.80
CA PRO A 170 -12.62 -12.31 13.04
C PRO A 170 -13.28 -11.49 14.15
N ASP A 171 -14.18 -12.09 14.92
CA ASP A 171 -14.93 -11.38 15.98
C ASP A 171 -14.02 -10.67 16.97
N LYS A 172 -12.85 -11.24 17.26
CA LYS A 172 -11.84 -10.66 18.15
C LYS A 172 -11.20 -9.38 17.62
N LEU A 173 -11.27 -9.15 16.31
CA LEU A 173 -10.75 -7.95 15.67
C LEU A 173 -11.86 -6.92 15.43
N LEU A 174 -13.14 -7.31 15.49
CA LEU A 174 -14.26 -6.41 15.25
C LEU A 174 -14.40 -5.39 16.39
N ILE A 175 -14.52 -4.12 16.03
CA ILE A 175 -14.74 -3.01 16.95
C ILE A 175 -16.22 -2.62 16.91
N GLU A 176 -17.03 -3.36 17.68
CA GLU A 176 -18.49 -3.19 17.68
C GLU A 176 -18.92 -1.80 18.15
N SER A 177 -18.17 -1.19 19.08
CA SER A 177 -18.46 0.15 19.62
C SER A 177 -18.39 1.26 18.58
N LEU A 178 -17.64 1.07 17.48
CA LEU A 178 -17.49 2.04 16.40
C LEU A 178 -18.28 1.67 15.14
N SER A 179 -18.68 0.41 15.01
CA SER A 179 -19.33 -0.14 13.82
C SER A 179 -20.82 0.19 13.79
N ASN A 180 -21.38 0.35 12.58
CA ASN A 180 -22.84 0.31 12.41
C ASN A 180 -23.36 -1.10 12.72
N LYS A 181 -24.69 -1.28 12.77
CA LYS A 181 -25.26 -2.63 12.89
C LYS A 181 -24.69 -3.50 11.78
N VAL A 182 -24.15 -4.67 12.12
CA VAL A 182 -23.46 -5.58 11.18
C VAL A 182 -24.33 -6.00 9.98
N CYS A 183 -25.66 -5.89 10.13
CA CYS A 183 -26.65 -6.19 9.08
C CYS A 183 -27.15 -4.96 8.31
N ASP A 184 -26.57 -3.77 8.52
CA ASP A 184 -26.91 -2.56 7.78
C ASP A 184 -26.27 -2.64 6.38
N PRO A 185 -27.07 -2.70 5.29
CA PRO A 185 -26.54 -2.87 3.94
C PRO A 185 -25.68 -1.70 3.45
N ASP A 186 -25.83 -0.51 4.05
CA ASP A 186 -25.02 0.69 3.76
C ASP A 186 -24.06 1.01 4.92
N GLY A 187 -23.82 0.02 5.79
CA GLY A 187 -23.03 0.15 7.00
C GLY A 187 -21.52 0.02 6.76
N TYR A 188 -20.77 0.49 7.76
CA TYR A 188 -19.33 0.28 7.86
C TYR A 188 -18.96 -0.41 9.16
N LEU A 189 -17.98 -1.29 9.08
CA LEU A 189 -17.40 -2.03 10.19
C LEU A 189 -15.98 -1.52 10.46
N PHE A 190 -15.69 -1.32 11.73
CA PHE A 190 -14.33 -1.05 12.21
C PHE A 190 -13.70 -2.35 12.68
N ALA A 191 -12.45 -2.58 12.29
CA ALA A 191 -11.69 -3.74 12.75
C ALA A 191 -10.23 -3.39 13.07
N LEU A 192 -9.64 -4.11 13.99
CA LEU A 192 -8.20 -4.17 14.17
C LEU A 192 -7.56 -5.02 13.06
N ARG A 193 -6.29 -4.75 12.76
CA ARG A 193 -5.49 -5.72 12.00
C ARG A 193 -5.03 -6.86 12.90
N ARG A 194 -4.70 -7.97 12.23
CA ARG A 194 -3.96 -9.08 12.84
C ARG A 194 -2.56 -8.62 13.28
N ASP A 195 -1.90 -7.81 12.44
CA ASP A 195 -0.64 -7.15 12.74
C ASP A 195 -0.81 -6.10 13.84
N LEU A 196 0.21 -5.93 14.69
CA LEU A 196 0.17 -5.09 15.90
C LEU A 196 0.46 -3.59 15.59
N PHE A 197 -0.16 -3.07 14.53
CA PHE A 197 -0.03 -1.67 14.14
C PHE A 197 -1.08 -0.78 14.81
N ARG A 198 -0.73 0.48 15.06
CA ARG A 198 -1.64 1.58 15.47
C ARG A 198 -2.56 1.95 14.29
N MET A 199 -3.48 1.07 13.95
CA MET A 199 -4.30 1.19 12.75
C MET A 199 -5.64 0.47 12.89
N PHE A 200 -6.67 1.07 12.30
CA PHE A 200 -7.96 0.41 12.06
C PHE A 200 -8.16 0.11 10.58
N LEU A 201 -8.99 -0.89 10.31
CA LEU A 201 -9.63 -1.12 9.03
C LEU A 201 -11.05 -0.59 9.10
N LEU A 202 -11.46 0.20 8.11
CA LEU A 202 -12.85 0.54 7.87
C LEU A 202 -13.35 -0.21 6.64
N VAL A 203 -14.36 -1.05 6.82
CA VAL A 203 -14.81 -2.01 5.82
C VAL A 203 -16.30 -1.79 5.55
N PRO A 204 -16.75 -1.59 4.30
CA PRO A 204 -18.18 -1.58 3.98
C PRO A 204 -18.78 -2.96 4.25
N THR A 205 -20.04 -3.04 4.68
CA THR A 205 -20.71 -4.34 4.92
C THR A 205 -21.05 -5.06 3.61
N LYS A 206 -21.40 -4.29 2.57
CA LYS A 206 -21.63 -4.77 1.21
C LYS A 206 -20.32 -4.90 0.44
N HIS A 207 -20.24 -5.89 -0.45
CA HIS A 207 -19.11 -6.00 -1.35
C HIS A 207 -19.01 -4.80 -2.28
N MET A 208 -17.80 -4.27 -2.33
CA MET A 208 -17.38 -3.15 -3.16
C MET A 208 -15.87 -3.24 -3.30
N GLU A 209 -15.34 -2.67 -4.37
CA GLU A 209 -13.90 -2.55 -4.64
C GLU A 209 -13.41 -1.19 -4.15
N ASN A 210 -12.12 -1.06 -3.83
CA ASN A 210 -11.57 0.21 -3.33
C ASN A 210 -11.80 1.35 -4.33
N GLU A 211 -11.79 1.06 -5.63
CA GLU A 211 -12.04 2.06 -6.67
C GLU A 211 -13.43 2.67 -6.59
N ASP A 212 -14.44 1.86 -6.32
CA ASP A 212 -15.81 2.33 -6.19
C ASP A 212 -16.02 3.04 -4.86
N LEU A 213 -15.45 2.50 -3.78
CA LEU A 213 -15.57 3.07 -2.45
C LEU A 213 -15.09 4.52 -2.39
N VAL A 214 -13.89 4.81 -2.94
CA VAL A 214 -13.32 6.16 -2.90
C VAL A 214 -14.03 7.16 -3.81
N LYS A 215 -14.90 6.70 -4.72
CA LYS A 215 -15.75 7.59 -5.53
C LYS A 215 -17.03 7.99 -4.80
N LEU A 216 -17.42 7.30 -3.72
CA LEU A 216 -18.67 7.59 -3.01
C LEU A 216 -18.55 8.84 -2.12
N THR A 217 -19.41 9.82 -2.37
CA THR A 217 -19.52 11.02 -1.50
C THR A 217 -19.95 10.64 -0.09
N ASP A 218 -20.91 9.71 0.06
CA ASP A 218 -21.41 9.30 1.37
C ASP A 218 -20.35 8.58 2.22
N PHE A 219 -19.44 7.84 1.57
CA PHE A 219 -18.28 7.25 2.24
C PHE A 219 -17.39 8.35 2.83
N TRP A 220 -17.00 9.35 2.04
CA TRP A 220 -16.16 10.45 2.53
C TRP A 220 -16.85 11.26 3.62
N LYS A 221 -18.15 11.49 3.51
CA LYS A 221 -18.94 12.16 4.55
C LYS A 221 -18.89 11.40 5.86
N PHE A 222 -19.10 10.07 5.82
CA PHE A 222 -18.98 9.22 7.00
C PHE A 222 -17.55 9.24 7.56
N LEU A 223 -16.54 9.08 6.70
CA LEU A 223 -15.14 9.02 7.09
C LEU A 223 -14.67 10.33 7.75
N LEU A 224 -15.06 11.49 7.23
CA LEU A 224 -14.73 12.80 7.81
C LEU A 224 -15.28 12.97 9.22
N ILE A 225 -16.52 12.53 9.48
CA ILE A 225 -17.10 12.53 10.82
C ILE A 225 -16.26 11.64 11.77
N LYS A 226 -15.85 10.47 11.28
CA LYS A 226 -15.00 9.56 12.05
C LYS A 226 -13.58 10.08 12.24
N GLN A 227 -13.05 10.83 11.29
CA GLN A 227 -11.75 11.48 11.40
C GLN A 227 -11.78 12.52 12.52
N GLN A 228 -12.83 13.33 12.62
CA GLN A 228 -13.00 14.28 13.72
C GLN A 228 -13.15 13.59 15.09
N GLN A 229 -13.79 12.42 15.13
CA GLN A 229 -14.01 11.66 16.36
C GLN A 229 -12.72 10.95 16.85
N LEU A 230 -11.97 10.36 15.94
CA LEU A 230 -10.87 9.44 16.24
C LEU A 230 -9.48 10.07 16.03
N SER A 231 -9.40 11.16 15.28
CA SER A 231 -8.17 11.91 14.98
C SER A 231 -7.10 11.10 14.27
N PHE A 232 -7.45 10.11 13.44
CA PHE A 232 -6.48 9.49 12.54
C PHE A 232 -5.90 10.53 11.58
N TYR A 233 -4.60 10.40 11.29
CA TYR A 233 -3.87 11.40 10.50
C TYR A 233 -3.73 10.98 9.04
N LEU A 234 -3.86 9.69 8.73
CA LEU A 234 -3.67 9.16 7.39
C LEU A 234 -4.70 8.08 7.10
N VAL A 235 -5.27 8.11 5.90
CA VAL A 235 -6.11 7.06 5.33
C VAL A 235 -5.45 6.51 4.09
N ALA A 236 -5.40 5.18 3.94
CA ALA A 236 -4.85 4.57 2.73
C ALA A 236 -5.72 3.48 2.12
N PHE A 237 -5.71 3.43 0.79
CA PHE A 237 -6.36 2.43 -0.05
C PHE A 237 -5.32 1.83 -0.98
N ASN A 238 -5.24 0.50 -1.03
CA ASN A 238 -4.38 -0.21 -1.96
C ASN A 238 -5.18 -0.64 -3.18
N PHE A 239 -4.55 -0.65 -4.34
CA PHE A 239 -5.16 -1.04 -5.60
C PHE A 239 -4.24 -1.98 -6.38
N GLY A 240 -4.81 -2.72 -7.34
CA GLY A 240 -4.06 -3.65 -8.18
C GLY A 240 -3.45 -4.79 -7.35
N THR A 241 -2.21 -5.18 -7.65
CA THR A 241 -1.57 -6.31 -6.96
C THR A 241 -1.38 -6.07 -5.47
N TRP A 242 -1.14 -4.83 -5.02
CA TRP A 242 -1.02 -4.48 -3.60
C TRP A 242 -2.29 -4.75 -2.79
N GLU A 243 -3.45 -4.77 -3.43
CA GLU A 243 -4.70 -5.19 -2.80
C GLU A 243 -4.80 -6.72 -2.73
N SER A 244 -4.37 -7.42 -3.79
CA SER A 244 -4.50 -8.89 -3.91
C SER A 244 -3.43 -9.70 -3.16
N GLU A 245 -2.20 -9.18 -3.02
CA GLU A 245 -1.08 -9.82 -2.30
C GLU A 245 -1.44 -10.10 -0.83
N LEU A 246 -2.33 -9.29 -0.25
CA LEU A 246 -2.85 -9.49 1.11
C LEU A 246 -3.70 -10.76 1.26
N ARG A 247 -4.22 -11.37 0.18
CA ARG A 247 -5.09 -12.56 0.24
C ARG A 247 -4.37 -13.90 0.05
N ASN A 248 -3.10 -13.92 -0.38
CA ASN A 248 -2.40 -15.15 -0.77
C ASN A 248 -3.20 -16.02 -1.77
N ASP A 249 -4.03 -15.42 -2.63
CA ASP A 249 -4.81 -16.12 -3.67
C ASP A 249 -4.61 -15.43 -5.03
N PRO A 250 -3.82 -16.00 -5.95
CA PRO A 250 -3.48 -15.37 -7.23
C PRO A 250 -4.67 -15.24 -8.19
N ASN A 251 -5.80 -15.91 -7.92
CA ASN A 251 -6.97 -15.95 -8.81
C ASN A 251 -8.07 -14.94 -8.43
N VAL A 252 -7.89 -14.17 -7.36
CA VAL A 252 -8.80 -13.08 -7.00
C VAL A 252 -8.49 -11.88 -7.90
N LEU A 253 -9.49 -11.37 -8.62
CA LEU A 253 -9.36 -10.14 -9.40
C LEU A 253 -9.26 -8.96 -8.44
N GLU A 254 -10.21 -8.86 -7.50
CA GLU A 254 -10.33 -7.73 -6.57
C GLU A 254 -10.72 -8.18 -5.16
N CYS A 255 -10.31 -7.40 -4.15
CA CYS A 255 -10.63 -7.66 -2.76
C CYS A 255 -11.87 -6.89 -2.32
N HIS A 256 -12.42 -7.28 -1.18
CA HIS A 256 -13.42 -6.46 -0.51
C HIS A 256 -12.75 -5.18 -0.01
N ALA A 257 -13.31 -4.04 -0.40
CA ALA A 257 -12.78 -2.73 -0.12
C ALA A 257 -12.52 -2.52 1.37
N HIS A 258 -11.47 -1.78 1.69
CA HIS A 258 -11.20 -1.36 3.06
C HIS A 258 -10.28 -0.14 3.08
N ALA A 259 -10.58 0.79 3.97
CA ALA A 259 -9.70 1.92 4.27
C ALA A 259 -8.78 1.56 5.44
N ASN A 260 -7.49 1.84 5.29
CA ASN A 260 -6.50 1.69 6.36
C ASN A 260 -6.38 3.03 7.09
N LEU A 261 -6.80 3.11 8.36
CA LEU A 261 -6.83 4.33 9.17
C LEU A 261 -5.66 4.35 10.14
N TYR A 262 -4.66 5.20 9.90
CA TYR A 262 -3.43 5.24 10.67
C TYR A 262 -3.47 6.29 11.78
N PHE A 263 -2.92 5.91 12.93
CA PHE A 263 -2.89 6.74 14.13
C PHE A 263 -1.45 7.00 14.56
N ASN A 264 -1.16 8.26 14.91
CA ASN A 264 0.01 8.59 15.71
C ASN A 264 -0.23 8.17 17.17
N GLU A 265 0.75 8.34 18.04
CA GLU A 265 0.65 7.89 19.43
C GLU A 265 -0.52 8.53 20.18
N ASP A 266 -0.68 9.85 20.05
CA ASP A 266 -1.70 10.61 20.76
C ASP A 266 -3.11 10.24 20.28
N SER A 267 -3.31 10.21 18.97
CA SER A 267 -4.59 9.80 18.36
C SER A 267 -4.92 8.33 18.62
N TRP A 268 -3.92 7.46 18.74
CA TRP A 268 -4.12 6.07 19.13
C TRP A 268 -4.63 5.96 20.57
N ASN A 269 -4.06 6.73 21.50
CA ASN A 269 -4.53 6.77 22.88
C ASN A 269 -5.98 7.28 22.99
N ASN A 270 -6.35 8.29 22.19
CA ASN A 270 -7.74 8.71 22.06
C ASN A 270 -8.63 7.58 21.52
N ALA A 271 -8.23 6.96 20.40
CA ALA A 271 -8.97 5.86 19.78
C ALA A 271 -9.19 4.68 20.75
N LYS A 272 -8.20 4.36 21.61
CA LYS A 272 -8.33 3.33 22.66
C LYS A 272 -9.46 3.63 23.63
N THR A 273 -9.59 4.88 24.03
CA THR A 273 -10.63 5.32 24.96
C THR A 273 -12.02 5.17 24.34
N VAL A 274 -12.16 5.50 23.04
CA VAL A 274 -13.44 5.40 22.33
C VAL A 274 -13.81 3.94 22.02
N ALA A 275 -12.85 3.15 21.52
CA ALA A 275 -13.09 1.76 21.14
C ALA A 275 -13.23 0.83 22.35
N ASN A 276 -12.46 1.09 23.41
CA ASN A 276 -12.41 0.34 24.67
C ASN A 276 -12.16 -1.17 24.49
N ILE A 277 -11.12 -1.52 23.71
CA ILE A 277 -10.73 -2.90 23.41
C ILE A 277 -9.34 -3.20 23.99
N PRO A 278 -9.19 -4.22 24.88
CA PRO A 278 -7.90 -4.55 25.51
C PRO A 278 -6.75 -4.83 24.54
N ARG A 279 -7.04 -5.45 23.38
CA ARG A 279 -6.02 -5.75 22.35
C ARG A 279 -5.29 -4.50 21.83
N MET A 280 -5.92 -3.32 21.89
CA MET A 280 -5.28 -2.10 21.39
C MET A 280 -4.03 -1.69 22.18
N ASP A 281 -3.87 -2.15 23.42
CA ASP A 281 -2.70 -1.84 24.24
C ASP A 281 -1.41 -2.49 23.73
N ILE A 282 -1.52 -3.61 22.99
CA ILE A 282 -0.37 -4.29 22.37
C ILE A 282 -0.14 -3.85 20.91
N CYS A 283 -1.10 -3.17 20.29
CA CYS A 283 -0.98 -2.61 18.93
C CYS A 283 -0.29 -1.25 18.96
N ASN A 284 1.01 -1.22 19.30
CA ASN A 284 1.73 0.03 19.56
C ASN A 284 2.82 0.36 18.52
N THR A 285 2.90 -0.39 17.42
CA THR A 285 3.88 -0.13 16.35
C THR A 285 3.28 0.81 15.30
N PRO A 286 4.05 1.76 14.73
CA PRO A 286 3.59 2.51 13.56
C PRO A 286 3.29 1.58 12.39
N GLY A 287 2.48 2.06 11.44
CA GLY A 287 2.22 1.33 10.22
C GLY A 287 3.49 1.06 9.39
N PRO A 288 3.48 0.06 8.49
CA PRO A 288 4.63 -0.28 7.67
C PRO A 288 4.99 0.84 6.69
N ASN A 289 6.29 1.00 6.43
CA ASN A 289 6.80 1.99 5.47
C ASN A 289 6.92 1.44 4.05
N TYR A 290 5.89 1.65 3.23
CA TYR A 290 5.86 1.17 1.85
C TYR A 290 6.81 1.92 0.90
N LEU A 291 7.09 3.20 1.16
CA LEU A 291 7.97 4.01 0.31
C LEU A 291 9.39 3.45 0.28
N ARG A 292 9.91 3.06 1.44
CA ARG A 292 11.23 2.44 1.55
C ARG A 292 11.31 1.12 0.78
N LYS A 293 10.35 0.22 1.01
CA LYS A 293 10.27 -1.08 0.31
C LYS A 293 10.25 -0.88 -1.22
N ASN A 294 9.44 0.06 -1.70
CA ASN A 294 9.36 0.37 -3.12
C ASN A 294 10.68 0.94 -3.69
N CYS A 295 11.45 1.69 -2.89
CA CYS A 295 12.77 2.17 -3.31
C CYS A 295 13.79 1.03 -3.41
N GLU A 296 13.75 0.06 -2.50
CA GLU A 296 14.60 -1.12 -2.55
C GLU A 296 14.31 -1.95 -3.82
N GLU A 297 13.03 -2.16 -4.15
CA GLU A 297 12.63 -2.82 -5.40
C GLU A 297 13.09 -2.04 -6.65
N LEU A 298 12.95 -0.71 -6.66
CA LEU A 298 13.41 0.12 -7.78
C LEU A 298 14.92 -0.02 -8.02
N LYS A 299 15.72 -0.04 -6.94
CA LYS A 299 17.16 -0.22 -7.03
C LYS A 299 17.51 -1.54 -7.70
N VAL A 300 16.91 -2.63 -7.20
CA VAL A 300 17.19 -3.99 -7.67
C VAL A 300 16.74 -4.20 -9.11
N TYR A 301 15.51 -3.80 -9.47
CA TYR A 301 14.90 -4.19 -10.74
C TYR A 301 15.06 -3.20 -11.89
N ARG A 302 15.51 -1.96 -11.65
CA ARG A 302 15.63 -0.95 -12.71
C ARG A 302 16.90 -0.14 -12.62
N LEU A 303 17.20 0.43 -11.45
CA LEU A 303 18.31 1.38 -11.34
C LEU A 303 19.66 0.70 -11.63
N ASN A 304 19.87 -0.50 -11.10
CA ASN A 304 21.10 -1.26 -11.33
C ASN A 304 21.26 -1.67 -12.79
N GLU A 305 20.19 -2.17 -13.41
CA GLU A 305 20.17 -2.57 -14.82
C GLU A 305 20.47 -1.37 -15.74
N ALA A 306 19.74 -0.26 -15.57
CA ALA A 306 19.96 0.95 -16.35
C ALA A 306 21.38 1.51 -16.19
N TYR A 307 21.95 1.38 -14.99
CA TYR A 307 23.34 1.77 -14.72
C TYR A 307 24.32 0.90 -15.52
N CYS A 308 24.18 -0.43 -15.46
CA CYS A 308 25.01 -1.36 -16.23
C CYS A 308 24.91 -1.09 -17.74
N GLU A 309 23.71 -0.87 -18.27
CA GLU A 309 23.52 -0.54 -19.69
C GLU A 309 24.14 0.79 -20.09
N TYR A 310 24.08 1.81 -19.23
CA TYR A 310 24.73 3.09 -19.47
C TYR A 310 26.25 2.92 -19.55
N LEU A 311 26.84 2.13 -18.64
CA LEU A 311 28.28 1.84 -18.62
C LEU A 311 28.73 1.07 -19.87
N ASN A 312 27.93 0.10 -20.34
CA ASN A 312 28.30 -0.72 -21.50
C ASN A 312 28.16 0.04 -22.84
N GLY A 313 27.28 1.05 -22.91
CA GLY A 313 27.07 1.86 -24.11
C GLY A 313 28.11 2.98 -24.30
N GLU A 314 28.80 3.37 -23.24
CA GLU A 314 29.86 4.36 -23.25
C GLU A 314 31.23 3.67 -23.21
N ASN A 315 32.04 3.79 -24.28
CA ASN A 315 33.48 3.44 -24.29
C ASN A 315 34.31 4.37 -23.35
N THR A 316 33.74 4.79 -22.24
CA THR A 316 34.29 5.76 -21.31
C THR A 316 35.01 5.02 -20.19
N LYS A 317 36.19 5.49 -19.80
CA LYS A 317 36.96 4.90 -18.71
C LYS A 317 36.13 4.93 -17.43
N LYS A 318 36.04 3.77 -16.78
CA LYS A 318 35.29 3.50 -15.54
C LYS A 318 35.43 4.62 -14.48
N ASP A 319 36.63 5.19 -14.35
CA ASP A 319 36.97 6.23 -13.37
C ASP A 319 36.28 7.59 -13.62
N ASP A 320 36.09 7.98 -14.89
CA ASP A 320 35.42 9.25 -15.24
C ASP A 320 33.92 9.19 -14.99
N ILE A 321 33.33 7.99 -15.02
CA ILE A 321 31.92 7.77 -14.76
C ILE A 321 31.64 7.65 -13.27
N ILE A 322 32.50 6.94 -12.51
CA ILE A 322 32.42 6.88 -11.04
C ILE A 322 32.52 8.31 -10.47
N SER A 323 33.45 9.12 -10.99
CA SER A 323 33.58 10.54 -10.65
C SER A 323 32.32 11.38 -10.95
N LYS A 324 31.59 11.06 -12.03
CA LYS A 324 30.33 11.74 -12.40
C LYS A 324 29.10 11.24 -11.63
N LEU A 325 29.16 10.05 -11.03
CA LEU A 325 27.99 9.36 -10.47
C LEU A 325 28.03 9.07 -8.97
N CYS A 326 29.17 9.11 -8.27
CA CYS A 326 29.22 8.88 -6.82
C CYS A 326 30.26 9.75 -6.07
N GLU A 327 29.78 10.44 -5.04
CA GLU A 327 30.32 10.24 -3.69
C GLU A 327 29.50 9.10 -3.03
N ASP A 328 30.10 7.89 -2.95
CA ASP A 328 29.75 6.75 -2.05
C ASP A 328 28.53 5.80 -2.37
N PRO A 329 28.39 4.64 -1.68
CA PRO A 329 28.97 3.35 -2.07
C PRO A 329 27.89 2.34 -2.51
N MET A 330 27.94 1.94 -3.78
CA MET A 330 27.20 0.79 -4.35
C MET A 330 28.15 -0.38 -4.67
N GLU A 331 29.28 -0.45 -3.98
CA GLU A 331 30.39 -1.37 -4.29
C GLU A 331 29.99 -2.85 -4.26
N GLU A 332 29.17 -3.30 -3.30
CA GLU A 332 28.98 -4.74 -3.07
C GLU A 332 28.13 -5.44 -4.17
N TYR A 333 27.14 -4.74 -4.75
CA TYR A 333 26.38 -5.27 -5.89
C TYR A 333 27.10 -5.02 -7.22
N PHE A 334 27.89 -3.93 -7.29
CA PHE A 334 28.72 -3.60 -8.44
C PHE A 334 29.85 -4.63 -8.64
N GLU A 335 30.50 -5.06 -7.56
CA GLU A 335 31.48 -6.16 -7.54
C GLU A 335 30.85 -7.46 -8.08
N LYS A 336 29.60 -7.74 -7.72
CA LYS A 336 28.89 -8.95 -8.17
C LYS A 336 28.54 -8.91 -9.67
N CYS A 337 27.97 -7.80 -10.16
CA CYS A 337 27.73 -7.62 -11.60
C CYS A 337 29.03 -7.61 -12.41
N LEU A 338 30.14 -7.11 -11.83
CA LEU A 338 31.47 -7.15 -12.45
C LEU A 338 32.07 -8.56 -12.50
N GLN A 339 31.86 -9.37 -11.46
CA GLN A 339 32.24 -10.78 -11.47
C GLN A 339 31.51 -11.53 -12.59
N GLU A 340 30.18 -11.38 -12.66
CA GLU A 340 29.36 -12.00 -13.70
C GLU A 340 29.79 -11.53 -15.12
N TRP A 341 30.09 -10.23 -15.30
CA TRP A 341 30.62 -9.70 -16.57
C TRP A 341 32.01 -10.22 -16.94
N SER A 342 32.91 -10.40 -15.96
CA SER A 342 34.25 -10.94 -16.18
C SER A 342 34.22 -12.42 -16.57
N GLU A 343 33.24 -13.17 -16.03
CA GLU A 343 33.03 -14.58 -16.35
C GLU A 343 32.42 -14.76 -17.75
N GLU A 344 31.52 -13.87 -18.19
CA GLU A 344 30.94 -13.92 -19.53
C GLU A 344 31.92 -13.49 -20.63
N ASN A 345 32.80 -12.50 -20.38
CA ASN A 345 33.75 -12.00 -21.39
C ASN A 345 35.12 -12.70 -21.39
N SER A 346 35.44 -13.50 -20.36
CA SER A 346 36.64 -14.35 -20.36
C SER A 346 36.43 -15.68 -21.12
N GLY A 347 35.19 -16.01 -21.47
CA GLY A 347 34.83 -17.21 -22.25
C GLY A 347 35.09 -17.14 -23.75
N GLU A 348 35.30 -15.94 -24.34
CA GLU A 348 35.45 -15.77 -25.80
C GLU A 348 36.92 -15.70 -26.30
N HIS A 349 37.91 -15.92 -25.43
CA HIS A 349 39.34 -15.87 -25.82
C HIS A 349 40.15 -17.14 -25.57
N ALA A 350 39.48 -18.28 -25.34
CA ALA A 350 40.14 -19.57 -25.17
C ALA A 350 39.74 -20.60 -26.24
N ASP A 351 39.62 -20.21 -27.51
CA ASP A 351 39.58 -21.16 -28.63
C ASP A 351 40.07 -20.50 -29.94
N SER A 352 41.35 -20.12 -29.97
CA SER A 352 42.10 -19.99 -31.23
C SER A 352 43.60 -20.17 -30.99
N ASN A 353 43.97 -21.39 -30.60
CA ASN A 353 45.31 -21.95 -30.86
C ASN A 353 45.27 -23.47 -30.63
N ASN A 354 44.86 -24.20 -31.66
CA ASN A 354 45.42 -25.50 -32.03
C ASN A 354 45.14 -25.80 -33.49
#